data_AF-A0A6V8P8P9-F1
#
_entry.id   AF-A0A6V8P8P9-F1
#
_cell.length_a   1.000
_cell.length_b   1.000
_cell.length_c   1.000
_cell.angle_alpha   90.00
_cell.angle_beta   90.00
_cell.angle_gamma   90.00
#
_symmetry.space_group_name_H-M   'P 1'
#
loop_
_entity.id
_entity.type
_entity.pdbx_description
1 polymer ?
#
loop_
_entity_poly.entity_id
_entity_poly.type
_entity_poly.pdbx_seq_one_letter_code
_entity_poly.pdbx_strand_id
1 'polypeptide(L)' 'MKITFIGGGSLIFTQRLLAGLVFLPFPREEIEVTLVDINEKSLNYIERIARRIFSEKGVNEKNAGSITKCNT' A
#
# COMPACT_ATOMS: atom_id res chain seq x y z
N MET A 1 -7.11 -7.65 8.08
CA MET A 1 -7.81 -7.26 6.84
C MET A 1 -6.87 -7.26 5.65
N LYS A 2 -7.23 -7.92 4.54
CA LYS A 2 -6.43 -7.93 3.30
C LYS A 2 -7.07 -7.05 2.23
N ILE A 3 -6.28 -6.22 1.55
CA ILE A 3 -6.73 -5.32 0.49
C ILE A 3 -5.82 -5.47 -0.71
N THR A 4 -6.38 -5.82 -1.87
CA THR A 4 -5.62 -5.98 -3.11
C THR A 4 -6.01 -4.91 -4.11
N PHE A 5 -5.00 -4.21 -4.64
CA PHE A 5 -5.13 -3.20 -5.69
C PHE A 5 -4.70 -3.82 -7.03
N ILE A 6 -5.65 -4.06 -7.92
CA ILE A 6 -5.38 -4.46 -9.31
C ILE A 6 -5.29 -3.19 -10.16
N GLY A 7 -4.19 -3.03 -10.91
CA GLY A 7 -3.84 -1.74 -11.52
C GLY A 7 -3.19 -0.78 -10.53
N GLY A 8 -2.44 -1.31 -9.55
CA GLY A 8 -1.81 -0.55 -8.47
C GLY A 8 -0.81 0.51 -8.95
N GLY A 9 -0.32 0.41 -10.18
CA GLY A 9 0.54 1.39 -10.85
C GLY A 9 -0.17 2.70 -11.21
N SER A 10 -1.49 2.81 -11.02
CA SER A 10 -2.21 4.09 -11.07
C SER A 10 -1.81 5.00 -9.92
N LEU A 11 -0.71 5.74 -10.09
CA LEU A 11 0.01 6.42 -9.01
C LEU A 11 -0.87 7.32 -8.16
N ILE A 12 -1.61 8.23 -8.79
CA ILE A 12 -2.44 9.22 -8.08
C ILE A 12 -3.59 8.54 -7.34
N PHE A 13 -4.23 7.55 -7.99
CA PHE A 13 -5.34 6.82 -7.39
C PHE A 13 -4.88 6.02 -6.18
N THR A 14 -3.88 5.16 -6.36
CA THR A 14 -3.37 4.27 -5.31
C THR A 14 -2.81 5.08 -4.14
N GLN A 15 -2.04 6.14 -4.40
CA GLN A 15 -1.51 7.01 -3.35
C GLN A 15 -2.62 7.63 -2.51
N ARG A 16 -3.66 8.19 -3.14
CA ARG A 16 -4.77 8.83 -2.44
C ARG A 16 -5.55 7.81 -1.61
N LEU A 17 -5.80 6.61 -2.14
CA LEU A 17 -6.54 5.59 -1.41
C LEU A 17 -5.73 5.07 -0.23
N LEU A 18 -4.43 4.83 -0.39
CA LEU A 18 -3.53 4.43 0.70
C LEU A 18 -3.47 5.50 1.79
N ALA A 19 -3.34 6.78 1.41
CA ALA A 19 -3.34 7.88 2.38
C ALA A 19 -4.64 7.91 3.18
N GLY A 20 -5.80 7.76 2.51
CA GLY A 20 -7.10 7.68 3.17
C GLY A 20 -7.21 6.47 4.10
N LEU A 21 -6.70 5.31 3.68
CA LEU A 21 -6.74 4.06 4.44
C LEU A 21 -6.09 4.21 5.82
N VAL A 22 -4.97 4.92 5.93
CA VAL A 22 -4.26 5.10 7.20
C VAL A 22 -5.00 6.01 8.19
N PHE A 23 -5.96 6.80 7.72
CA PHE A 23 -6.82 7.64 8.56
C PHE A 23 -8.07 6.94 9.07
N LEU A 24 -8.40 5.77 8.53
CA LEU A 24 -9.57 5.03 8.99
C LEU A 24 -9.32 4.45 10.39
N PRO A 25 -10.34 4.42 11.25
CA PRO A 25 -10.24 3.94 12.63
C PRO A 25 -10.21 2.40 12.71
N PHE A 26 -9.48 1.75 11.80
CA PHE A 26 -9.29 0.30 11.83
C PHE A 26 -8.09 -0.05 12.69
N PRO A 27 -8.09 -1.25 13.33
CA PRO A 27 -6.88 -1.79 13.95
C PRO A 27 -5.80 -1.86 12.88
N ARG A 28 -4.82 -0.96 12.97
CA ARG A 28 -3.76 -0.85 11.98
C ARG A 28 -2.98 -2.15 11.91
N GLU A 29 -2.93 -2.87 13.02
CA GLU A 29 -2.14 -4.08 13.29
C GLU A 29 -2.43 -5.27 12.36
N GLU A 30 -3.50 -5.18 11.56
CA GLU A 30 -3.99 -6.29 10.74
C GLU A 30 -4.10 -5.94 9.25
N ILE A 31 -3.64 -4.79 8.77
CA ILE A 31 -3.88 -4.36 7.38
C ILE A 31 -2.76 -4.86 6.45
N GLU A 32 -3.07 -5.84 5.62
CA GLU A 32 -2.20 -6.33 4.55
C GLU A 32 -2.63 -5.71 3.20
N VAL A 33 -1.70 -5.04 2.52
CA VAL A 33 -1.92 -4.40 1.22
C VAL A 33 -1.12 -5.13 0.15
N THR A 34 -1.80 -5.57 -0.90
CA THR A 34 -1.16 -6.14 -2.09
C THR A 34 -1.35 -5.21 -3.28
N LEU A 35 -0.26 -4.83 -3.95
CA LEU A 35 -0.24 -4.02 -5.16
C LEU A 35 0.05 -4.93 -6.36
N VAL A 36 -0.84 -4.94 -7.35
CA VAL A 36 -0.72 -5.74 -8.56
C VAL A 36 -0.78 -4.82 -9.77
N ASP A 37 0.23 -4.88 -10.64
CA ASP A 37 0.25 -4.14 -11.90
C ASP A 37 1.18 -4.83 -12.90
N ILE A 38 0.87 -4.72 -14.20
CA ILE A 38 1.69 -5.24 -15.29
C ILE A 38 2.95 -4.39 -15.52
N ASN A 39 2.92 -3.13 -15.11
CA ASN A 39 4.02 -2.19 -15.27
C ASN A 39 4.89 -2.16 -14.02
N GLU A 40 6.00 -2.90 -14.07
CA GLU A 40 6.94 -3.01 -12.95
C GLU A 40 7.51 -1.65 -12.50
N LYS A 41 7.75 -0.71 -13.41
CA LYS A 41 8.30 0.61 -13.05
C LYS A 41 7.30 1.40 -12.21
N SER A 42 6.03 1.41 -12.63
CA SER A 42 4.95 2.03 -11.88
C SER A 42 4.75 1.34 -10.54
N LEU A 43 4.81 0.01 -10.52
CA LEU A 43 4.65 -0.81 -9.32
C LEU A 43 5.75 -0.55 -8.28
N ASN A 44 7.01 -0.47 -8.71
CA ASN A 44 8.14 -0.13 -7.84
C ASN A 44 8.02 1.30 -7.27
N TYR A 45 7.53 2.24 -8.08
CA TYR A 45 7.36 3.62 -7.63
C TYR A 45 6.28 3.73 -6.56
N ILE A 46 5.12 3.11 -6.80
CA ILE A 46 4.02 3.16 -5.84
C ILE A 46 4.33 2.38 -4.56
N GLU A 47 5.10 1.29 -4.63
CA GLU A 47 5.55 0.55 -3.45
C GLU A 47 6.35 1.46 -2.50
N ARG A 48 7.30 2.24 -3.04
CA ARG A 48 8.11 3.17 -2.24
C ARG A 48 7.25 4.26 -1.59
N ILE A 49 6.25 4.77 -2.30
CA ILE A 49 5.30 5.74 -1.77
C ILE A 49 4.46 5.11 -0.66
N ALA A 50 3.93 3.91 -0.88
CA ALA A 50 3.11 3.19 0.08
C ALA A 50 3.88 2.94 1.39
N ARG A 51 5.12 2.44 1.29
CA ARG A 51 6.03 2.24 2.43
C ARG A 51 6.27 3.53 3.21
N ARG A 52 6.48 4.65 2.50
CA ARG A 52 6.66 5.97 3.12
C ARG A 52 5.41 6.44 3.84
N ILE A 53 4.23 6.33 3.22
CA ILE A 53 2.94 6.72 3.82
C ILE A 53 2.70 5.92 5.11
N PHE A 54 2.96 4.62 5.09
CA PHE A 54 2.77 3.74 6.24
C PHE A 54 3.77 4.11 7.36
N SER A 55 5.05 4.27 7.03
CA SER A 55 6.11 4.66 7.96
C SER A 55 5.84 6.02 8.63
N GLU A 56 5.45 7.05 7.87
CA GLU A 56 5.15 8.39 8.40
C GLU A 56 3.96 8.40 9.38
N LYS A 57 3.12 7.36 9.34
CA LYS A 57 1.94 7.21 10.19
C LYS A 57 2.13 6.18 11.29
N GLY A 58 3.34 5.67 11.48
CA GLY A 58 3.67 4.69 12.52
C GLY A 58 3.19 3.27 12.22
N VAL A 59 2.78 3.00 10.98
CA VAL A 59 2.46 1.66 10.49
C VAL A 59 3.73 1.09 9.91
N ASN A 60 4.39 0.19 10.64
CA ASN A 60 5.61 -0.48 10.17
C ASN A 60 5.33 -1.95 9.89
N GLU A 61 6.13 -2.56 9.01
CA GLU A 61 6.04 -3.99 8.65
C GLU A 61 6.15 -4.92 9.87
N LYS A 62 6.80 -4.45 10.95
CA LYS A 62 6.94 -5.21 12.20
C LYS A 62 5.69 -5.19 13.09
N ASN A 63 4.85 -4.15 12.97
CA ASN A 63 3.81 -3.88 13.96
C ASN A 63 2.40 -3.79 13.39
N ALA A 64 2.22 -3.64 12.05
CA ALA A 64 0.87 -3.40 11.57
C ALA A 64 0.51 -3.64 10.10
N GLY A 65 1.39 -3.43 9.14
CA GLY A 65 0.99 -3.61 7.74
C GLY A 65 2.08 -4.13 6.84
N SER A 66 1.77 -5.18 6.09
CA SER A 66 2.62 -5.70 5.02
C SER A 66 2.21 -5.10 3.69
N ILE A 67 3.19 -4.61 2.92
CA ILE A 67 3.00 -4.19 1.54
C ILE A 67 3.70 -5.20 0.65
N THR A 68 2.93 -5.91 -0.16
CA THR A 68 3.44 -6.88 -1.12
C THR A 68 3.17 -6.37 -2.53
N LYS A 69 4.15 -6.48 -3.42
CA LYS A 69 3.95 -6.22 -4.85
C LYS A 69 3.98 -7.53 -5.65
N CYS A 70 3.10 -7.65 -6.63
CA CYS A 70 3.09 -8.74 -7.59
C CYS A 70 3.02 -8.15 -9.00
N ASN A 71 3.97 -8.56 -9.85
CA ASN A 71 3.90 -8.30 -11.29
C ASN A 71 3.34 -9.56 -11.96
N THR A 72 2.42 -9.40 -12.91
CA THR A 72 1.75 -10.50 -13.65
C THR A 72 1.90 -10.22 -15.13
#